data_AF-A0A7K4FA39-F1
#
_entry.id   AF-A0A7K4FA39-F1
#
_cell.length_a   1.000
_cell.length_b   1.000
_cell.length_c   1.000
_cell.angle_alpha   90.00
_cell.angle_beta   90.00
_cell.angle_gamma   90.00
#
_symmetry.space_group_name_H-M   'P 1'
#
loop_
_entity.id
_entity.type
_entity.pdbx_description
1 polymer ?
#
loop_
_entity_poly.entity_id
_entity_poly.type
_entity_poly.pdbx_seq_one_letter_code
_entity_poly.pdbx_strand_id
1 'polypeptide(L)' 'MKDIEFKLDSTEIHPNSEIKGTILVSYPGRYDGVVINTQILDSNEHIVYKSYNGKNISQNVSRLFINKDVMP' A
#
# COMPACT_ATOMS: atom_id res chain seq x y z
N MET A 1 10.42 6.93 17.64
CA MET A 1 10.24 7.09 16.18
C MET A 1 9.81 5.74 15.65
N LYS A 2 8.76 5.65 14.82
CA LYS A 2 8.28 4.35 14.32
C LYS A 2 9.00 4.03 13.01
N ASP A 3 9.55 2.82 12.91
CA ASP A 3 10.27 2.36 11.72
C ASP A 3 9.38 2.35 10.46
N ILE A 4 8.08 2.13 10.64
CA ILE A 4 7.07 2.17 9.59
C ILE A 4 5.83 2.90 10.12
N GLU A 5 5.31 3.84 9.35
CA GLU A 5 4.03 4.51 9.60
C GLU A 5 3.13 4.41 8.37
N PHE A 6 1.83 4.26 8.62
CA PHE A 6 0.80 4.21 7.58
C PHE A 6 -0.25 5.26 7.85
N LYS A 7 -0.64 5.98 6.81
CA LYS A 7 -1.69 6.99 6.86
C LYS A 7 -2.62 6.82 5.67
N LEU A 8 -3.91 6.70 5.92
CA LEU A 8 -4.93 6.81 4.89
C LEU A 8 -5.24 8.28 4.61
N ASP A 9 -5.52 8.60 3.35
CA ASP A 9 -5.93 9.94 2.95
C ASP A 9 -7.36 10.24 3.45
N SER A 10 -8.21 9.21 3.52
CA SER A 10 -9.55 9.26 4.07
C SER A 10 -9.88 7.96 4.81
N THR A 11 -10.64 8.06 5.89
CA THR A 11 -11.25 6.92 6.59
C THR A 11 -12.67 6.64 6.12
N GLU A 12 -13.25 7.52 5.29
CA GLU A 12 -14.55 7.31 4.67
C GLU A 12 -14.37 6.50 3.39
N ILE A 13 -14.79 5.24 3.45
CA ILE A 13 -14.69 4.29 2.35
C ILE A 13 -16.07 4.11 1.73
N HIS A 14 -16.18 4.40 0.45
CA HIS A 14 -17.41 4.24 -0.32
C HIS A 14 -17.25 3.22 -1.44
N PRO A 15 -18.34 2.56 -1.86
CA PRO A 15 -18.32 1.72 -3.06
C PRO A 15 -17.76 2.47 -4.28
N ASN A 16 -17.05 1.76 -5.15
CA ASN A 16 -16.47 2.28 -6.39
C ASN A 16 -15.45 3.42 -6.22
N SER A 17 -14.97 3.66 -5.00
CA SER A 17 -13.98 4.70 -4.70
C SER A 17 -12.61 4.07 -4.47
N GLU A 18 -11.55 4.75 -4.92
CA GLU A 18 -10.18 4.33 -4.65
C GLU A 18 -9.78 4.68 -3.21
N ILE A 19 -9.24 3.71 -2.49
CA ILE A 19 -8.61 3.94 -1.20
C ILE A 19 -7.16 4.35 -1.45
N LYS A 20 -6.76 5.51 -0.93
CA LYS A 20 -5.42 6.07 -1.06
C LYS A 20 -4.79 6.28 0.30
N GLY A 21 -3.47 6.17 0.34
CA GLY A 21 -2.70 6.36 1.55
C GLY A 21 -1.21 6.38 1.28
N THR A 22 -0.46 6.69 2.32
CA THR A 22 0.98 6.83 2.32
C THR A 22 1.60 5.90 3.37
N ILE A 23 2.67 5.21 2.97
CA ILE A 23 3.53 4.45 3.89
C ILE A 23 4.85 5.22 4.00
N LEU A 24 5.20 5.60 5.22
CA LEU A 24 6.47 6.23 5.56
C LEU A 24 7.38 5.16 6.16
N VAL A 25 8.56 4.97 5.59
CA VAL A 25 9.56 4.02 6.09
C VAL A 25 10.74 4.81 6.62
N SER A 26 10.97 4.75 7.92
CA SER A 26 12.10 5.40 8.60
C SER A 26 13.08 4.41 9.22
N TYR A 27 12.93 3.11 8.90
CA TYR A 27 13.80 2.04 9.40
C TYR A 27 15.27 2.27 9.02
N PRO A 28 16.19 2.41 10.00
CA PRO A 28 17.59 2.74 9.74
C PRO A 28 18.43 1.55 9.25
N GLY A 29 17.89 0.33 9.34
CA GLY A 29 18.56 -0.90 8.93
C GLY A 29 18.54 -1.15 7.42
N ARG A 30 19.12 -2.29 7.02
CA ARG A 30 19.07 -2.76 5.63
C ARG A 30 17.74 -3.48 5.37
N TYR A 31 17.14 -3.19 4.22
CA TYR A 31 15.93 -3.84 3.71
C TYR A 31 15.86 -3.62 2.19
N ASP A 32 15.24 -4.57 1.49
CA ASP A 32 15.12 -4.55 0.02
C ASP A 32 13.83 -3.84 -0.45
N GLY A 33 12.82 -3.75 0.41
CA GLY A 33 11.56 -3.10 0.09
C GLY A 33 10.49 -3.33 1.16
N VAL A 34 9.27 -2.92 0.84
CA VAL A 34 8.08 -3.10 1.69
C VAL A 34 7.10 -4.05 1.00
N VAL A 35 6.55 -4.99 1.78
CA VAL A 35 5.45 -5.84 1.35
C VAL A 35 4.17 -5.35 2.02
N ILE A 36 3.18 -5.00 1.20
CA ILE A 36 1.87 -4.55 1.64
C ILE A 36 0.90 -5.71 1.50
N ASN A 37 0.19 -6.00 2.59
CA ASN A 37 -0.91 -6.94 2.65
C ASN A 37 -2.13 -6.20 3.19
N THR A 38 -3.22 -6.20 2.43
CA THR A 38 -4.44 -5.46 2.74
C THR A 38 -5.60 -6.43 2.89
N GLN A 39 -6.46 -6.16 3.87
CA GLN A 39 -7.72 -6.85 4.07
C GLN A 39 -8.80 -5.81 4.30
N ILE A 40 -9.94 -5.97 3.65
CA ILE A 40 -11.16 -5.23 3.95
C ILE A 40 -12.04 -6.20 4.75
N LEU A 41 -12.42 -5.79 5.96
CA LEU A 41 -13.39 -6.52 6.76
C LEU A 41 -14.79 -6.33 6.17
N ASP A 42 -15.68 -7.31 6.36
CA ASP A 42 -17.06 -7.27 5.86
C ASP A 42 -17.19 -7.11 4.33
N SER A 43 -16.16 -7.51 3.59
CA SER A 43 -16.18 -7.60 2.12
C SER A 43 -15.83 -9.02 1.67
N ASN A 44 -16.52 -9.48 0.63
CA ASN A 44 -16.22 -10.76 -0.04
C ASN A 44 -15.28 -10.58 -1.25
N GLU A 45 -14.85 -9.35 -1.54
CA GLU A 45 -14.05 -9.07 -2.72
C GLU A 45 -12.54 -9.10 -2.46
N HIS A 46 -11.80 -9.52 -3.48
CA HIS A 46 -10.35 -9.45 -3.47
C HIS A 46 -9.86 -8.01 -3.64
N ILE A 47 -8.83 -7.63 -2.88
CA ILE A 47 -8.16 -6.35 -3.05
C ILE A 47 -7.50 -6.29 -4.42
N VAL A 48 -7.71 -5.18 -5.12
CA VAL A 48 -7.02 -4.86 -6.36
C VAL A 48 -6.17 -3.62 -6.14
N TYR A 49 -4.85 -3.81 -6.08
CA TYR A 49 -3.92 -2.68 -6.08
C TYR A 49 -3.90 -2.03 -7.45
N LYS A 50 -4.19 -0.72 -7.51
CA LYS A 50 -4.26 0.04 -8.78
C LYS A 50 -2.91 0.65 -9.17
N SER A 51 -2.23 1.29 -8.22
CA SER A 51 -0.96 1.98 -8.45
C SER A 51 -0.17 2.17 -7.15
N TYR A 52 1.12 2.41 -7.28
CA TYR A 52 2.00 2.89 -6.20
C TYR A 52 3.01 3.87 -6.78
N ASN A 53 3.37 4.92 -6.04
CA ASN A 53 4.37 5.93 -6.45
C ASN A 53 4.20 6.43 -7.90
N GLY A 54 2.96 6.62 -8.35
CA GLY A 54 2.62 7.05 -9.71
C GLY A 54 2.71 5.97 -10.80
N LYS A 55 3.12 4.75 -10.46
CA LYS A 55 3.20 3.61 -11.37
C LYS A 55 1.95 2.73 -11.27
N ASN A 56 1.29 2.52 -12.40
CA ASN A 56 0.14 1.61 -12.48
C ASN A 56 0.58 0.15 -12.37
N ILE A 57 -0.24 -0.65 -11.70
CA ILE A 57 -0.07 -2.08 -11.57
C ILE A 57 -0.94 -2.75 -12.64
N SER A 58 -0.31 -3.52 -13.52
CA SER A 58 -1.00 -4.18 -14.64
C SER A 58 -1.59 -5.54 -14.28
N GLN A 59 -1.18 -6.15 -13.17
CA GLN A 59 -1.59 -7.47 -12.74
C GLN A 59 -2.17 -7.44 -11.33
N ASN A 60 -3.28 -8.14 -11.11
CA ASN A 60 -3.82 -8.31 -9.77
C ASN A 60 -2.86 -9.17 -8.96
N VAL A 61 -2.32 -8.60 -7.89
CA VAL A 61 -1.42 -9.29 -6.95
C VAL A 61 -2.11 -9.39 -5.59
N SER A 62 -1.91 -10.52 -4.90
CA SER A 62 -2.42 -10.71 -3.53
C SER A 62 -1.64 -9.88 -2.50
N ARG A 63 -0.34 -9.67 -2.74
CA ARG A 63 0.56 -8.86 -1.92
C ARG A 63 1.35 -7.93 -2.83
N LEU A 64 1.41 -6.66 -2.47
CA LEU A 64 2.14 -5.66 -3.24
C LEU A 64 3.54 -5.49 -2.66
N PHE A 65 4.57 -5.85 -3.43
CA PHE A 65 5.96 -5.55 -3.09
C PHE A 65 6.40 -4.24 -3.77
N ILE A 66 6.94 -3.32 -2.97
CA ILE A 66 7.54 -2.06 -3.44
C ILE A 66 9.02 -2.11 -3.10
N ASN A 67 9.86 -2.08 -4.12
CA ASN A 67 11.31 -2.05 -3.96
C ASN A 67 11.74 -0.72 -3.32
N LYS A 68 12.72 -0.75 -2.41
CA LYS A 68 13.30 0.45 -1.78
C LYS A 68 13.81 1.47 -2.80
N ASP A 69 14.39 1.01 -3.92
CA ASP A 69 14.99 1.85 -4.97
C ASP A 69 13.98 2.76 -5.68
N VAL A 70 12.67 2.49 -5.53
CA VAL A 70 11.59 3.30 -6.10
C VAL A 70 10.81 4.08 -5.04
N MET A 71 11.28 4.08 -3.79
CA MET A 71 10.72 4.91 -2.73
C MET A 71 11.34 6.31 -2.79
N PRO A 72 10.53 7.39 -2.73
CA PRO A 72 11.03 8.76 -2.74
C PRO A 72 11.75 9.15 -1.45
#